data_AF-A0A3N5EDD9-F1
#
_entry.id   AF-A0A3N5EDD9-F1
#
_cell.length_a   1.000
_cell.length_b   1.000
_cell.length_c   1.000
_cell.angle_alpha   90.00
_cell.angle_beta   90.00
_cell.angle_gamma   90.00
#
_symmetry.space_group_name_H-M   'P 1'
#
loop_
_entity.id
_entity.type
_entity.pdbx_description
1 polymer ?
#
loop_
_entity_poly.entity_id
_entity_poly.type
_entity_poly.pdbx_seq_one_letter_code
_entity_poly.pdbx_strand_id
1 'polypeptide(L)' 'MMALSGKYGKLDIPKIADGEPVFILRAQDKLAEKAVRMYQLLAESHGSPLSAELDRVVDAFQKWKGSKKMPD' A
#
# COMPACT_ATOMS: atom_id res chain seq x y z
N MET A 1 -9.19 3.08 -13.27
CA MET A 1 -9.92 4.35 -13.17
C MET A 1 -9.17 5.24 -12.18
N MET A 2 -9.29 6.56 -12.27
CA MET A 2 -8.23 7.46 -11.79
C MET A 2 -8.46 7.96 -10.36
N ALA A 3 -7.70 7.46 -9.39
CA ALA A 3 -7.60 8.02 -8.05
C ALA A 3 -6.83 9.36 -8.09
N LEU A 4 -7.46 10.43 -7.64
CA LEU A 4 -6.80 11.72 -7.44
C LEU A 4 -6.23 11.76 -6.03
N SER A 5 -4.91 11.68 -5.90
CA SER A 5 -4.27 11.98 -4.62
C SER A 5 -3.85 13.45 -4.63
N GLY A 6 -4.28 14.23 -3.62
CA GLY A 6 -3.83 15.61 -3.44
C GLY A 6 -2.29 15.76 -3.31
N LYS A 7 -1.59 14.66 -3.02
CA LYS A 7 -0.13 14.59 -2.85
C LYS A 7 0.62 13.96 -4.03
N TYR A 8 -0.05 13.11 -4.82
CA TYR A 8 0.60 12.30 -5.86
C TYR A 8 0.02 12.50 -7.27
N GLY A 9 -0.92 13.42 -7.45
CA GLY A 9 -1.53 13.69 -8.75
C GLY A 9 -2.50 12.59 -9.18
N LYS A 10 -2.54 12.30 -10.49
CA LYS A 10 -3.51 11.39 -11.12
C LYS A 10 -2.94 9.97 -11.17
N LEU A 11 -3.48 9.06 -10.37
CA LEU A 11 -3.09 7.64 -10.36
C LEU A 11 -4.20 6.82 -10.98
N ASP A 12 -3.92 6.07 -12.04
CA ASP A 12 -4.91 5.15 -12.60
C ASP A 12 -4.89 3.82 -11.83
N ILE A 13 -5.81 3.66 -10.88
CA ILE A 13 -5.95 2.45 -10.07
C ILE A 13 -7.14 1.65 -10.62
N PRO A 14 -6.91 0.48 -11.24
CA PRO A 14 -8.00 -0.35 -11.72
C PRO A 14 -8.89 -0.79 -10.54
N LYS A 15 -10.21 -0.86 -10.78
CA LYS A 15 -11.21 -1.35 -9.81
C LYS A 15 -11.47 -0.45 -8.58
N ILE A 16 -11.09 0.83 -8.62
CA ILE A 16 -11.45 1.83 -7.61
C ILE A 16 -12.57 2.71 -8.16
N ALA A 17 -13.60 2.98 -7.34
CA ALA A 17 -14.73 3.82 -7.73
C ALA A 17 -14.37 5.30 -7.75
N ASP A 18 -15.13 6.10 -8.52
CA ASP A 18 -14.94 7.54 -8.56
C ASP A 18 -15.16 8.17 -7.18
N GLY A 19 -14.20 8.98 -6.73
CA GLY A 19 -14.25 9.65 -5.43
C GLY A 19 -13.97 8.75 -4.22
N GLU A 20 -13.65 7.48 -4.43
CA GLU A 20 -13.28 6.58 -3.34
C GLU A 20 -11.98 7.07 -2.65
N PRO A 21 -11.97 7.23 -1.31
CA PRO A 21 -10.78 7.67 -0.61
C PRO A 21 -9.72 6.56 -0.63
N VAL A 22 -8.54 6.88 -1.16
CA VAL A 22 -7.40 5.97 -1.24
C VAL A 22 -6.26 6.45 -0.35
N PHE A 23 -5.68 5.54 0.42
CA PHE A 23 -4.44 5.77 1.16
C PHE A 23 -3.27 5.08 0.45
N ILE A 24 -2.15 5.78 0.29
CA ILE A 24 -1.01 5.29 -0.49
C ILE A 24 0.22 5.21 0.41
N LEU A 25 0.80 4.00 0.44
CA LEU A 25 2.05 3.70 1.11
C LEU A 25 3.18 3.61 0.08
N ARG A 26 4.26 4.37 0.26
CA ARG A 26 5.42 4.31 -0.64
C ARG A 26 6.53 3.48 -0.04
N ALA A 27 7.31 2.79 -0.88
CA ALA A 27 8.51 2.06 -0.43
C ALA A 27 9.56 2.95 0.26
N GLN A 28 9.55 4.24 -0.07
CA GLN A 28 10.34 5.27 0.60
C GLN A 28 9.92 5.51 2.06
N ASP A 29 8.68 5.23 2.44
CA ASP A 29 8.18 5.55 3.77
C ASP A 29 8.59 4.44 4.75
N LYS A 30 9.37 4.79 5.79
CA LYS A 30 9.88 3.85 6.81
C LYS A 30 8.79 3.06 7.54
N LEU A 31 7.56 3.58 7.57
CA LEU A 31 6.43 2.95 8.25
C LEU A 31 5.59 2.05 7.33
N ALA A 32 5.79 2.11 6.02
CA ALA A 32 4.88 1.48 5.09
C ALA A 32 4.89 -0.05 5.16
N GLU A 33 6.07 -0.67 5.23
CA GLU A 33 6.18 -2.12 5.37
C GLU A 33 5.42 -2.63 6.61
N LYS A 34 5.55 -1.93 7.74
CA LYS A 34 4.85 -2.28 8.98
C LYS A 34 3.35 -2.10 8.84
N ALA A 35 2.89 -1.04 8.18
CA ALA A 35 1.47 -0.82 7.90
C ALA A 35 0.89 -1.94 7.01
N VAL A 36 1.62 -2.37 5.97
CA VAL A 36 1.21 -3.50 5.13
C VAL A 36 1.12 -4.80 5.95
N ARG A 37 2.10 -5.07 6.82
CA ARG A 37 2.07 -6.24 7.73
C ARG A 37 0.88 -6.19 8.69
N MET A 38 0.55 -5.04 9.26
CA MET A 38 -0.64 -4.89 10.10
C MET A 38 -1.92 -5.19 9.32
N TYR A 39 -2.03 -4.67 8.11
CA TYR A 39 -3.18 -4.94 7.26
C TYR A 39 -3.28 -6.42 6.86
N GLN A 40 -2.14 -7.08 6.62
CA GLN A 40 -2.06 -8.52 6.37
C GLN A 40 -2.62 -9.33 7.53
N LEU A 41 -2.26 -9.01 8.78
CA LEU A 41 -2.78 -9.67 9.97
C LEU A 41 -4.31 -9.50 10.09
N LEU A 42 -4.83 -8.33 9.75
CA LEU A 42 -6.28 -8.08 9.72
C LEU A 42 -6.98 -8.89 8.62
N ALA A 43 -6.38 -8.99 7.44
CA ALA A 43 -6.91 -9.79 6.34
C ALA A 43 -6.94 -11.29 6.71
N GLU A 44 -5.87 -11.78 7.34
CA GLU A 44 -5.76 -13.16 7.80
C GLU A 44 -6.80 -13.48 8.88
N SER A 45 -7.00 -12.59 9.86
CA SER A 45 -7.98 -12.81 10.93
C SER A 45 -9.43 -12.89 10.44
N HIS A 46 -9.71 -12.41 9.23
CA HIS A 46 -11.02 -12.48 8.58
C HIS A 46 -11.06 -13.53 7.45
N GLY A 47 -10.05 -14.39 7.33
CA GLY A 47 -9.99 -15.46 6.33
C GLY A 47 -9.87 -14.96 4.88
N SER A 48 -9.39 -13.72 4.67
CA SER A 48 -9.27 -13.13 3.34
C SER A 48 -8.04 -13.70 2.61
N PRO A 49 -8.18 -14.12 1.34
CA PRO A 49 -7.06 -14.61 0.54
C PRO A 49 -6.03 -13.50 0.23
N LEU A 50 -6.39 -12.24 0.44
CA LEU A 50 -5.51 -11.09 0.28
C LEU A 50 -4.26 -11.18 1.15
N SER A 51 -4.32 -11.85 2.31
CA SER A 51 -3.17 -12.00 3.21
C SER A 51 -1.96 -12.63 2.50
N ALA A 52 -2.18 -13.63 1.64
CA ALA A 52 -1.12 -14.28 0.87
C ALA A 52 -0.56 -13.39 -0.25
N GLU A 53 -1.37 -12.52 -0.83
CA GLU A 53 -0.92 -11.57 -1.85
C GLU A 53 -0.04 -10.48 -1.24
N LEU A 54 -0.32 -10.08 0.00
CA LEU A 54 0.43 -9.03 0.71
C LEU A 54 1.87 -9.43 1.04
N ASP A 55 2.21 -10.72 1.09
CA ASP A 55 3.61 -11.15 1.24
C ASP A 55 4.48 -10.66 0.08
N ARG A 56 3.96 -10.69 -1.16
CA ARG A 56 4.68 -10.17 -2.33
C ARG A 56 4.89 -8.67 -2.25
N VAL A 57 3.92 -7.95 -1.68
CA VAL A 57 4.01 -6.51 -1.46
C VAL A 57 5.08 -6.22 -0.42
N VAL A 58 5.08 -6.91 0.72
CA VAL A 58 6.12 -6.72 1.75
C VAL A 58 7.51 -7.00 1.18
N ASP A 59 7.66 -8.09 0.44
CA ASP A 59 8.90 -8.44 -0.25
C ASP A 59 9.41 -7.32 -1.16
N ALA A 60 8.52 -6.68 -1.91
CA ALA A 60 8.87 -5.56 -2.78
C ALA A 60 9.37 -4.34 -1.97
N PHE A 61 8.74 -4.04 -0.82
CA PHE A 61 9.17 -2.96 0.07
C PHE A 61 10.52 -3.23 0.73
N GLN A 62 10.83 -4.49 1.02
CA GLN A 62 12.12 -4.91 1.59
C GLN A 62 13.24 -4.86 0.55
N LYS A 63 12.96 -5.31 -0.68
CA LYS A 63 13.93 -5.37 -1.78
C LYS A 63 14.20 -4.01 -2.43
N TRP A 64 13.35 -3.01 -2.20
CA TRP A 64 13.53 -1.67 -2.74
C TRP A 64 14.77 -0.98 -2.15
N LYS A 65 15.72 -0.61 -3.02
CA LYS A 65 17.05 -0.07 -2.62
C LYS A 65 17.12 1.44 -2.47
N GLY A 66 16.01 2.16 -2.68
CA GLY A 66 16.00 3.62 -2.56
C GLY A 66 16.07 4.10 -1.10
N SER A 67 16.36 5.39 -0.92
CA SER A 67 16.46 5.99 0.41
C SER A 67 15.10 6.01 1.12
N LYS A 68 15.05 5.40 2.31
CA LYS A 68 13.88 5.40 3.19
C LYS A 68 13.88 6.63 4.12
N LYS A 69 12.73 7.31 4.23
CA LYS A 69 12.51 8.49 5.08
C LYS A 69 11.22 8.35 5.88
N MET A 70 11.02 9.20 6.89
CA MET A 70 9.71 9.28 7.55
C MET A 70 8.67 9.83 6.55
N PRO A 71 7.47 9.24 6.51
CA PRO A 71 6.38 9.80 5.71
C PRO A 71 6.09 11.23 6.16
N ASP A 72 5.87 12.09 5.16
CA ASP A 72 5.49 13.50 5.25
C ASP A 72 3.99 13.70 5.47
#